data_AF-A0A1I8H146-F1
#
_entry.id   AF-A0A1I8H146-F1
#
_cell.length_a   1.000
_cell.length_b   1.000
_cell.length_c   1.000
_cell.angle_alpha   90.00
_cell.angle_beta   90.00
_cell.angle_gamma   90.00
#
_symmetry.space_group_name_H-M   'P 1'
#
loop_
_entity.id
_entity.type
_entity.pdbx_description
1 polymer ?
#
loop_
_entity_poly.entity_id
_entity_poly.type
_entity_poly.pdbx_seq_one_letter_code
_entity_poly.pdbx_strand_id
1 'polypeptide(L)'
;MDVDYMPLVDFRQIRTFQCSNHGQAVYFCSPSELQKITLSSEMSNDLNDMLADLYIPCDLPEPPKKNFLEKFGQNLFGSGASSIDREQLFGEAAAGKASAGICKLTRGPNMEGVQARAAGASSEIGLAMQKAMERGEKLSEVDEQTERMKNSAEQHRNVAGQLAQKYKDKDKKWWPF
;
A
#
# COMPACT_ATOMS: atom_id res chain seq x y z
N MET A 1 -16.79 17.63 -22.32
CA MET A 1 -16.97 17.90 -20.88
C MET A 1 -15.59 17.76 -20.26
N ASP A 2 -14.73 18.75 -20.50
CA ASP A 2 -13.40 18.81 -19.91
C ASP A 2 -13.55 19.41 -18.52
N VAL A 3 -13.80 18.53 -17.56
CA VAL A 3 -13.66 18.87 -16.15
C VAL A 3 -12.17 18.71 -15.86
N ASP A 4 -11.49 19.81 -15.58
CA ASP A 4 -10.14 19.76 -15.02
C ASP A 4 -10.16 18.85 -13.79
N TYR A 5 -9.54 17.68 -13.93
CA TYR A 5 -9.55 16.62 -12.92
C TYR A 5 -8.70 16.99 -11.68
N MET A 6 -8.04 18.15 -11.71
CA MET A 6 -7.20 18.62 -10.61
C MET A 6 -7.79 19.89 -10.00
N PRO A 7 -8.35 19.82 -8.78
CA PRO A 7 -8.54 21.03 -8.01
C PRO A 7 -7.14 21.62 -7.73
N LEU A 8 -6.81 22.73 -8.41
CA LEU A 8 -5.53 23.47 -8.38
C LEU A 8 -5.04 23.91 -6.98
N VAL A 9 -5.73 23.51 -5.92
CA VAL A 9 -5.45 23.86 -4.52
C VAL A 9 -4.45 22.91 -3.87
N ASP A 10 -4.22 21.71 -4.39
CA ASP A 10 -3.31 20.74 -3.76
C ASP A 10 -2.32 20.08 -4.74
N PHE A 11 -1.11 20.63 -4.80
CA PHE A 11 0.03 20.09 -5.56
C PHE A 11 0.78 18.97 -4.83
N ARG A 12 0.26 18.43 -3.71
CA ARG A 12 0.91 17.38 -2.92
C ARG A 12 1.30 16.16 -3.76
N GLN A 13 0.49 15.80 -4.74
CA GLN A 13 0.73 14.66 -5.63
C GLN A 13 2.05 14.79 -6.40
N ILE A 14 2.48 16.02 -6.72
CA ILE A 14 3.77 16.28 -7.39
C ILE A 14 4.96 16.06 -6.43
N ARG A 15 4.73 16.14 -5.12
CA ARG A 15 5.76 15.91 -4.08
C ARG A 15 5.76 14.48 -3.55
N THR A 16 4.62 13.78 -3.63
CA THR A 16 4.46 12.41 -3.12
C THR A 16 4.57 11.36 -4.21
N PHE A 17 4.53 11.74 -5.48
CA PHE A 17 4.66 10.83 -6.61
C PHE A 17 5.74 11.32 -7.58
N GLN A 18 6.74 10.47 -7.83
CA GLN A 18 7.77 10.75 -8.83
C GLN A 18 7.84 9.60 -9.84
N CYS A 19 7.77 9.96 -11.11
CA CYS A 19 8.04 9.07 -12.23
C CYS A 19 9.42 9.41 -12.81
N SER A 20 10.26 8.41 -13.05
CA SER A 20 11.57 8.58 -13.66
C SER A 20 11.92 7.39 -14.56
N ASN A 21 12.91 7.57 -15.42
CA ASN A 21 13.45 6.49 -16.27
C ASN A 21 14.14 5.37 -15.47
N HIS A 22 14.27 5.53 -14.15
CA HIS A 22 14.92 4.57 -13.25
C HIS A 22 13.94 4.09 -12.16
N GLY A 23 12.64 4.20 -12.43
CA GLY A 23 11.59 3.71 -11.56
C GLY A 23 10.58 4.75 -11.14
N GLN A 24 9.45 4.26 -10.64
CA GLN A 24 8.37 5.06 -10.07
C GLN A 24 8.36 4.90 -8.54
N ALA A 25 8.19 6.00 -7.82
CA ALA A 25 8.15 6.00 -6.36
C ALA A 25 6.95 6.80 -5.82
N VAL A 26 6.33 6.23 -4.79
CA VAL A 26 5.26 6.87 -4.01
C VAL A 26 5.78 7.07 -2.58
N TYR A 27 5.70 8.31 -2.09
CA TYR A 27 6.11 8.68 -0.75
C TYR A 27 4.91 9.17 0.05
N PHE A 28 4.56 8.47 1.13
CA PHE A 28 3.52 8.90 2.05
C PHE A 28 4.11 9.80 3.14
N CYS A 29 3.42 10.90 3.45
CA CYS A 29 3.84 11.78 4.54
C CYS A 29 3.46 11.21 5.93
N SER A 30 2.51 10.26 5.98
CA SER A 30 2.07 9.59 7.20
C SER A 30 1.74 8.10 6.95
N PRO A 31 2.00 7.20 7.92
CA PRO A 31 1.60 5.78 7.82
C PRO A 31 0.10 5.53 7.68
N SER A 32 -0.74 6.50 8.08
CA SER A 32 -2.21 6.40 7.98
C SER A 32 -2.78 7.04 6.72
N GLU A 33 -1.92 7.54 5.84
CA GLU A 33 -2.33 8.19 4.60
C GLU A 33 -2.76 7.15 3.57
N LEU A 34 -3.96 7.33 3.01
CA LEU A 34 -4.46 6.52 1.90
C LEU A 34 -4.50 7.37 0.63
N GLN A 35 -3.78 6.92 -0.40
CA GLN A 35 -3.79 7.56 -1.72
C GLN A 35 -4.25 6.55 -2.77
N LYS A 36 -5.30 6.91 -3.53
CA LYS A 36 -5.78 6.11 -4.65
C LYS A 36 -4.97 6.48 -5.90
N ILE A 37 -4.37 5.48 -6.54
CA ILE A 37 -3.64 5.62 -7.81
C ILE A 37 -4.43 4.85 -8.87
N THR A 38 -4.51 5.40 -10.08
CA THR A 38 -5.12 4.71 -11.24
C THR A 38 -4.11 4.76 -12.37
N LEU A 39 -3.76 3.58 -12.88
CA LEU A 39 -2.80 3.42 -13.97
C LEU A 39 -3.59 3.13 -15.26
N SER A 40 -3.12 3.66 -16.40
CA SER A 40 -3.69 3.28 -17.69
C SER A 40 -3.34 1.83 -18.02
N SER A 41 -4.15 1.18 -18.86
CA SER A 41 -3.86 -0.19 -19.31
C SER A 41 -2.54 -0.28 -20.08
N GLU A 42 -2.16 0.77 -20.79
CA GLU A 42 -0.89 0.87 -21.50
C GLU A 42 0.28 0.90 -20.50
N MET A 43 0.21 1.78 -19.49
CA MET A 43 1.24 1.85 -18.45
C MET A 43 1.33 0.55 -17.63
N SER A 44 0.23 -0.19 -17.49
CA SER A 44 0.23 -1.49 -16.81
C SER A 44 1.04 -2.55 -17.56
N ASN A 45 1.12 -2.48 -18.89
CA ASN A 45 1.88 -3.44 -19.69
C ASN A 45 3.39 -3.22 -19.49
N ASP A 46 3.79 -1.97 -19.31
CA ASP A 46 5.20 -1.57 -19.19
C ASP A 46 5.70 -1.56 -17.74
N LEU A 47 4.87 -1.94 -16.76
CA LEU A 47 5.20 -1.88 -15.33
C LEU A 47 6.47 -2.64 -14.96
N ASN A 48 6.73 -3.78 -15.61
CA ASN A 48 7.95 -4.57 -15.36
C ASN A 48 9.21 -3.84 -15.83
N ASP A 49 9.11 -3.08 -16.93
CA ASP A 49 10.23 -2.33 -17.50
C ASP A 49 10.46 -1.00 -16.75
N MET A 50 9.47 -0.57 -15.96
CA MET A 50 9.52 0.60 -15.09
C MET A 50 9.92 0.27 -13.63
N LEU A 51 10.40 -0.94 -13.36
CA LEU A 51 10.97 -1.30 -12.06
C LEU A 51 12.31 -0.59 -11.85
N ALA A 52 12.53 -0.05 -10.64
CA ALA A 52 13.78 0.59 -10.30
C ALA A 52 14.90 -0.44 -10.11
N ASP A 53 16.10 -0.16 -10.64
CA ASP A 53 17.30 -0.91 -10.29
C ASP A 53 17.77 -0.52 -8.88
N LEU A 54 17.96 -1.50 -8.00
CA LEU A 54 18.46 -1.26 -6.63
C LEU A 54 19.91 -0.74 -6.63
N TYR A 55 20.65 -0.99 -7.71
CA TYR A 55 22.05 -0.66 -7.85
C TYR A 55 22.32 -0.13 -9.25
N ILE A 56 22.91 1.06 -9.35
CA ILE A 56 23.43 1.61 -10.59
C ILE A 56 24.89 1.20 -10.68
N PRO A 57 25.30 0.39 -11.68
CA PRO A 57 26.70 0.08 -11.90
C PRO A 57 27.46 1.39 -12.13
N CYS A 58 28.47 1.63 -11.30
CA CYS A 58 29.38 2.75 -11.47
C CYS A 58 30.76 2.19 -11.81
N ASP A 59 31.42 2.77 -12.81
CA ASP A 59 32.79 2.40 -13.14
C ASP A 59 33.69 2.64 -11.92
N LEU A 60 34.60 1.71 -11.66
CA LEU A 60 35.55 1.90 -10.57
C LEU A 60 36.35 3.19 -10.85
N PRO A 61 36.42 4.13 -9.89
CA PRO A 61 37.24 5.33 -10.06
C PRO A 61 38.68 4.92 -10.34
N GLU A 62 39.34 5.62 -11.26
CA GLU A 62 40.74 5.34 -11.59
C GLU A 62 41.59 5.37 -10.31
N PRO A 63 42.44 4.35 -10.08
CA PRO A 63 43.27 4.33 -8.89
C PRO A 63 44.17 5.59 -8.87
N PRO A 64 44.33 6.22 -7.69
CA PRO A 64 45.07 7.46 -7.57
C PRO A 64 46.48 7.30 -8.15
N LYS A 65 46.88 8.24 -9.01
CA LYS A 65 48.19 8.22 -9.68
C LYS A 65 49.28 8.35 -8.62
N LYS A 66 49.96 7.24 -8.31
CA LYS A 66 51.11 7.22 -7.41
C LYS A 66 52.27 7.97 -8.07
N ASN A 67 52.73 9.05 -7.43
CA ASN A 67 53.83 9.85 -7.95
C ASN A 67 55.14 9.05 -7.86
N PHE A 68 56.00 9.16 -8.89
CA PHE A 68 57.24 8.40 -9.05
C PHE A 68 58.20 8.48 -7.84
N LEU A 69 58.13 9.56 -7.06
CA LEU A 69 58.90 9.77 -5.83
C LEU A 69 58.51 8.85 -4.67
N GLU A 70 57.24 8.44 -4.55
CA GLU A 70 56.82 7.47 -3.53
C GLU A 70 57.35 6.06 -3.82
N LYS A 71 57.45 5.68 -5.10
CA LYS A 71 58.06 4.40 -5.51
C LYS A 71 59.57 4.35 -5.22
N PHE A 72 60.27 5.48 -5.31
CA PHE A 72 61.70 5.54 -5.05
C PHE A 72 62.02 5.51 -3.55
N GLY A 73 61.18 6.14 -2.73
CA GLY A 73 61.30 6.11 -1.27
C GLY A 73 60.99 4.74 -0.64
N GLN A 74 60.07 3.96 -1.22
CA GLN A 74 59.73 2.62 -0.70
C GLN A 74 60.81 1.55 -0.95
N ASN A 75 61.66 1.70 -1.96
CA ASN A 75 62.66 0.68 -2.31
C ASN A 75 64.03 0.86 -1.62
N LEU A 76 64.30 1.99 -0.97
CA LEU A 76 65.59 2.26 -0.31
C LEU A 76 65.61 1.90 1.18
N PHE A 77 64.44 1.86 1.83
CA PHE A 77 64.29 1.42 3.22
C PHE A 77 63.30 0.25 3.26
N GLY A 78 63.81 -0.97 3.12
CA GLY A 78 62.99 -2.17 3.16
C GLY A 78 62.30 -2.35 4.51
N SER A 79 60.97 -2.25 4.54
CA SER A 79 60.10 -2.94 5.49
C SER A 79 58.63 -2.79 5.10
N GLY A 80 57.97 -3.92 4.83
CA GLY A 80 56.51 -4.08 4.88
C GLY A 80 55.71 -3.44 3.75
N ALA A 81 54.74 -4.18 3.22
CA ALA A 81 53.69 -3.63 2.37
C ALA A 81 53.15 -2.33 3.01
N SER A 82 53.24 -1.21 2.29
CA SER A 82 52.73 0.07 2.78
C SER A 82 51.29 -0.14 3.22
N SER A 83 51.03 -0.01 4.53
CA SER A 83 49.68 0.03 5.04
C SER A 83 48.96 1.10 4.25
N ILE A 84 48.02 0.67 3.40
CA ILE A 84 47.19 1.55 2.62
C ILE A 84 46.62 2.60 3.57
N ASP A 85 47.03 3.85 3.41
CA ASP A 85 46.62 4.93 4.30
C ASP A 85 45.12 5.15 4.10
N ARG A 86 44.34 4.71 5.09
CA ARG A 86 42.88 4.80 5.08
C ARG A 86 42.41 6.25 4.96
N GLU A 87 43.20 7.21 5.46
CA GLU A 87 42.91 8.64 5.37
C GLU A 87 43.09 9.16 3.94
N GLN A 88 44.08 8.67 3.20
CA GLN A 88 44.26 9.06 1.79
C GLN A 88 43.23 8.42 0.86
N LEU A 89 42.77 7.20 1.14
CA LEU A 89 41.78 6.52 0.30
C LEU A 89 40.33 6.86 0.63
N PHE A 90 40.01 7.04 1.92
CA PHE A 90 38.64 7.21 2.41
C PHE A 90 38.46 8.45 3.29
N GLY A 91 39.51 9.25 3.48
CA GLY A 91 39.40 10.51 4.21
C GLY A 91 38.72 11.60 3.40
N GLU A 92 38.30 12.62 4.13
CA GLU A 92 37.43 13.71 3.66
C GLU A 92 38.00 14.47 2.45
N ALA A 93 39.33 14.52 2.32
CA ALA A 93 40.02 15.20 1.23
C ALA A 93 39.90 14.48 -0.13
N ALA A 94 39.78 13.13 -0.15
CA ALA A 94 39.70 12.33 -1.37
C ALA A 94 38.29 11.82 -1.68
N ALA A 95 37.55 11.38 -0.65
CA ALA A 95 36.20 10.82 -0.80
C ALA A 95 35.09 11.89 -0.70
N GLY A 96 35.44 13.14 -0.34
CA GLY A 96 34.49 14.22 -0.10
C GLY A 96 33.76 14.08 1.25
N LYS A 97 33.17 15.17 1.73
CA LYS A 97 32.30 15.14 2.91
C LYS A 97 31.08 14.27 2.62
N ALA A 98 30.78 13.35 3.55
CA ALA A 98 29.53 12.59 3.50
C ALA A 98 28.34 13.55 3.36
N SER A 99 27.48 13.32 2.38
CA SER A 99 26.23 14.06 2.21
C SER A 99 25.46 14.05 3.53
N ALA A 100 25.14 15.22 4.07
CA ALA A 100 24.35 15.38 5.29
C ALA A 100 22.91 14.82 5.16
N GLY A 101 22.54 14.31 3.98
CA GLY A 101 21.24 13.71 3.68
C GLY A 101 21.29 12.22 3.32
N ILE A 102 22.43 11.53 3.36
CA ILE A 102 22.42 10.07 3.21
C ILE A 102 21.86 9.49 4.51
N CYS A 103 20.64 8.98 4.40
CA CYS A 103 19.90 8.30 5.46
C CYS A 103 20.81 7.24 6.11
N LYS A 104 21.35 7.58 7.28
CA LYS A 104 21.97 6.62 8.17
C LYS A 104 20.87 5.57 8.41
N LEU A 105 21.10 4.31 8.02
CA LEU A 105 20.23 3.21 8.45
C LEU A 105 20.32 3.16 9.97
N THR A 106 19.46 3.96 10.59
CA THR A 106 19.27 3.96 12.02
C THR A 106 18.45 2.71 12.22
N ARG A 107 19.09 1.61 12.63
CA ARG A 107 18.36 0.51 13.27
C ARG A 107 17.67 1.16 14.46
N GLY A 108 16.43 1.60 14.24
CA GLY A 108 15.70 2.39 15.21
C GLY A 108 15.57 1.56 16.49
N PRO A 109 15.77 2.15 17.67
CA PRO A 109 15.37 1.47 18.90
C PRO A 109 13.85 1.20 18.79
N ASN A 110 13.44 -0.07 18.95
CA ASN A 110 12.07 -0.61 18.85
C ASN A 110 11.65 -1.38 17.58
N MET A 111 12.55 -2.06 16.86
CA MET A 111 12.09 -3.07 15.88
C MET A 111 11.20 -4.15 16.51
N GLU A 112 11.51 -4.61 17.74
CA GLU A 112 10.65 -5.54 18.49
C GLU A 112 9.27 -4.96 18.81
N GLY A 113 9.19 -3.68 19.17
CA GLY A 113 7.92 -3.01 19.44
C GLY A 113 7.07 -2.77 18.19
N VAL A 114 7.69 -2.63 17.01
CA VAL A 114 6.96 -2.58 15.73
C VAL A 114 6.51 -3.98 15.32
N GLN A 115 7.35 -5.00 15.49
CA GLN A 115 6.98 -6.40 15.23
C GLN A 115 5.86 -6.89 16.15
N ALA A 116 5.91 -6.56 17.44
CA ALA A 116 4.84 -6.88 18.40
C ALA A 116 3.51 -6.19 18.06
N ARG A 117 3.57 -4.92 17.62
CA ARG A 117 2.38 -4.19 17.16
C ARG A 117 1.82 -4.76 15.85
N ALA A 118 2.68 -5.15 14.90
CA ALA A 118 2.26 -5.79 13.66
C ALA A 118 1.64 -7.18 13.92
N ALA A 119 2.20 -7.96 14.85
CA ALA A 119 1.64 -9.23 15.28
C ALA A 119 0.27 -9.07 15.97
N GLY A 120 0.12 -8.06 16.84
CA GLY A 120 -1.16 -7.73 17.48
C GLY A 120 -2.22 -7.25 16.48
N ALA A 121 -1.85 -6.39 15.52
CA ALA A 121 -2.77 -5.97 14.46
C ALA A 121 -3.25 -7.16 13.61
N SER A 122 -2.39 -8.14 13.35
CA SER A 122 -2.74 -9.33 12.58
C SER A 122 -3.75 -10.23 13.31
N SER A 123 -3.67 -10.33 14.64
CA SER A 123 -4.63 -11.11 15.43
C SER A 123 -6.00 -10.44 15.51
N GLU A 124 -6.05 -9.10 15.60
CA GLU A 124 -7.29 -8.34 15.54
C GLU A 124 -8.01 -8.48 14.19
N ILE A 125 -7.25 -8.49 13.08
CA ILE A 125 -7.79 -8.75 11.73
C ILE A 125 -8.38 -10.18 11.65
N GLY A 126 -7.70 -11.17 12.23
CA GLY A 126 -8.21 -12.55 12.29
C GLY A 126 -9.55 -12.66 13.03
N LEU A 127 -9.67 -12.00 14.19
CA LEU A 127 -10.93 -11.94 14.95
C LEU A 127 -12.03 -11.20 14.19
N ALA A 128 -11.69 -10.10 13.51
CA ALA A 128 -12.64 -9.36 12.68
C ALA A 128 -13.16 -10.21 11.51
N MET A 129 -12.29 -11.00 10.87
CA MET A 129 -12.66 -11.92 9.81
C MET A 129 -13.61 -13.01 10.32
N GLN A 130 -13.34 -13.62 11.48
CA GLN A 130 -14.25 -14.61 12.07
C GLN A 130 -15.64 -14.00 12.35
N LYS A 131 -15.71 -12.82 12.95
CA LYS A 131 -17.00 -12.13 13.19
C LYS A 131 -17.73 -11.80 11.90
N ALA A 132 -17.01 -11.48 10.83
CA ALA A 132 -17.61 -11.25 9.52
C ALA A 132 -18.21 -12.53 8.92
N MET A 133 -17.56 -13.69 9.11
CA MET A 133 -18.09 -14.99 8.71
C MET A 133 -19.37 -15.34 9.49
N GLU A 134 -19.35 -15.21 10.83
CA GLU A 134 -20.53 -15.44 11.68
C GLU A 134 -21.70 -14.52 11.30
N ARG A 135 -21.41 -13.26 10.93
CA ARG A 135 -22.41 -12.33 10.42
C ARG A 135 -22.97 -12.82 9.07
N GLY A 136 -22.12 -13.35 8.19
CA GLY A 136 -22.54 -13.91 6.90
C GLY A 136 -23.54 -15.06 7.07
N GLU A 137 -23.24 -16.00 7.97
CA GLU A 137 -24.12 -17.12 8.29
C GLU A 137 -25.48 -16.63 8.83
N LYS A 138 -25.46 -15.71 9.81
CA LYS A 138 -26.69 -15.13 10.36
C LYS A 138 -27.52 -14.37 9.34
N LEU A 139 -26.88 -13.68 8.39
CA LEU A 139 -27.60 -13.00 7.31
C LEU A 139 -28.30 -14.00 6.38
N SER A 140 -27.64 -15.13 6.09
CA SER A 140 -28.27 -16.21 5.31
C SER A 140 -29.51 -16.77 6.01
N GLU A 141 -29.44 -17.00 7.32
CA GLU A 141 -30.59 -17.46 8.11
C GLU A 141 -31.74 -16.43 8.12
N VAL A 142 -31.41 -15.15 8.26
CA VAL A 142 -32.41 -14.07 8.24
C VAL A 142 -33.08 -13.97 6.88
N ASP A 143 -32.35 -14.19 5.78
CA ASP A 143 -32.92 -14.16 4.43
C ASP A 143 -33.94 -15.30 4.24
N GLU A 144 -33.58 -16.53 4.65
CA GLU A 144 -34.51 -17.67 4.63
C GLU A 144 -35.76 -17.43 5.49
N GLN A 145 -35.60 -16.88 6.70
CA GLN A 145 -36.73 -16.55 7.58
C GLN A 145 -37.61 -15.45 6.97
N THR A 146 -37.00 -14.46 6.33
CA THR A 146 -37.72 -13.36 5.67
C THR A 146 -38.51 -13.88 4.47
N GLU A 147 -37.95 -14.79 3.68
CA GLU A 147 -38.65 -15.44 2.57
C GLU A 147 -39.85 -16.25 3.08
N ARG A 148 -39.68 -17.06 4.14
CA ARG A 148 -40.78 -17.79 4.77
C ARG A 148 -41.86 -16.86 5.33
N MET A 149 -41.46 -15.75 5.95
CA MET A 149 -42.38 -14.75 6.47
C MET A 149 -43.17 -14.07 5.35
N LYS A 150 -42.51 -13.72 4.24
CA LYS A 150 -43.17 -13.17 3.05
C LYS A 150 -44.22 -14.14 2.50
N ASN A 151 -43.87 -15.41 2.34
CA ASN A 151 -44.81 -16.43 1.85
C ASN A 151 -46.01 -16.59 2.79
N SER A 152 -45.79 -16.60 4.10
CA SER A 152 -46.86 -16.62 5.10
C SER A 152 -47.75 -15.38 5.00
N ALA A 153 -47.17 -14.18 4.85
CA ALA A 153 -47.91 -12.94 4.72
C ALA A 153 -48.77 -12.90 3.44
N GLU A 154 -48.27 -13.42 2.31
CA GLU A 154 -49.04 -13.54 1.07
C GLU A 154 -50.23 -14.50 1.23
N GLN A 155 -50.04 -15.63 1.91
CA GLN A 155 -51.13 -16.56 2.23
C GLN A 155 -52.19 -15.90 3.12
N HIS A 156 -51.78 -15.20 4.19
CA HIS A 156 -52.69 -14.45 5.05
C HIS A 156 -53.47 -13.38 4.29
N ARG A 157 -52.80 -12.63 3.40
CA ARG A 157 -53.45 -11.63 2.53
C ARG A 157 -54.50 -12.26 1.64
N ASN A 158 -54.22 -13.41 1.04
CA ASN A 158 -55.16 -14.11 0.16
C ASN A 158 -56.39 -14.61 0.94
N VAL A 159 -56.19 -15.19 2.14
CA VAL A 159 -57.30 -15.63 3.00
C VAL A 159 -58.15 -14.45 3.46
N ALA A 160 -57.53 -13.36 3.92
CA ALA A 160 -58.24 -12.14 4.31
C ALA A 160 -59.02 -11.53 3.13
N GLY A 161 -58.43 -11.52 1.93
CA GLY A 161 -59.09 -11.06 0.71
C GLY A 161 -60.32 -11.90 0.34
N GLN A 162 -60.20 -13.24 0.41
CA GLN A 162 -61.34 -14.15 0.19
C GLN A 162 -62.44 -13.95 1.24
N LEU A 163 -62.08 -13.76 2.51
CA LEU A 163 -63.03 -13.49 3.57
C LEU A 163 -63.79 -12.18 3.33
N ALA A 164 -63.06 -11.11 3.02
CA ALA A 164 -63.65 -9.81 2.69
C ALA A 164 -64.60 -9.89 1.48
N GLN A 165 -64.23 -10.66 0.45
CA GLN A 165 -65.10 -10.88 -0.72
C GLN A 165 -66.38 -11.63 -0.33
N LYS A 166 -66.28 -12.68 0.50
CA LYS A 166 -67.46 -13.42 1.00
C LYS A 166 -68.42 -12.51 1.77
N TYR A 167 -67.91 -11.59 2.59
CA TYR A 167 -68.76 -10.61 3.29
C TYR A 167 -69.42 -9.64 2.31
N LYS A 168 -68.68 -9.10 1.33
CA LYS A 168 -69.26 -8.24 0.28
C LYS A 168 -70.35 -8.95 -0.53
N ASP A 169 -70.17 -10.22 -0.86
CA ASP A 169 -71.15 -10.98 -1.64
C ASP A 169 -72.39 -11.34 -0.81
N LYS A 170 -72.22 -11.61 0.50
CA LYS A 170 -73.35 -11.72 1.44
C LYS A 170 -74.11 -10.40 1.52
N ASP A 171 -73.41 -9.28 1.62
CA ASP A 171 -73.99 -7.93 1.69
C ASP A 171 -74.74 -7.52 0.41
N LYS A 172 -74.45 -8.13 -0.74
CA LYS A 172 -75.24 -7.92 -1.96
C LYS A 172 -76.48 -8.81 -2.06
N LYS A 173 -76.47 -9.98 -1.41
CA LYS A 173 -77.57 -10.96 -1.51
C LYS A 173 -78.77 -10.66 -0.61
N TRP A 174 -78.61 -9.85 0.44
CA TRP A 174 -79.70 -9.54 1.38
C TRP A 174 -80.53 -8.31 0.99
N TRP A 175 -80.13 -7.57 -0.07
CA TRP A 175 -80.90 -6.44 -0.59
C TRP A 175 -81.67 -6.86 -1.83
N PRO A 176 -83.01 -6.99 -1.77
CA PRO A 176 -83.81 -7.32 -2.93
C PRO A 176 -84.03 -6.04 -3.73
N PHE A 177 -83.45 -5.97 -4.92
CA PHE A 177 -84.00 -5.20 -6.03
C PHE A 177 -84.54 -6.18 -7.06
#